data_AF-A0A9D7SDY9-F1
#
_entry.id   AF-A0A9D7SDY9-F1
#
_cell.length_a   1.000
_cell.length_b   1.000
_cell.length_c   1.000
_cell.angle_alpha   90.00
_cell.angle_beta   90.00
_cell.angle_gamma   90.00
#
_symmetry.space_group_name_H-M   'P 1'
#
loop_
_entity.id
_entity.type
_entity.pdbx_description
1 polymer ?
#
loop_
_entity_poly.entity_id
_entity_poly.type
_entity_poly.pdbx_seq_one_letter_code
_entity_poly.pdbx_strand_id
1 'polypeptide(L)'
;KEINEQALKDGGQPATCEPLLLGITKAALTSESFISAASFQETTRVLTEAALEGRVDYLRGLKENVILGRLIPAGTGMVHYRNLEIEEGEYPEPSLNEFQGGEDFDDEYARMAQHVEELQGMSEIDGEDL
;
A
#
# COMPACT_ATOMS: atom_id res chain seq x y z
N LYS A 1 -1.20 20.28 17.59
CA LYS A 1 -0.14 20.96 18.38
C LYS A 1 0.30 22.24 17.69
N GLU A 2 0.65 22.19 16.39
CA GLU A 2 1.02 23.39 15.61
C GLU A 2 0.03 24.56 15.72
N ILE A 3 -1.28 24.30 15.64
CA ILE A 3 -2.31 25.36 15.77
C ILE A 3 -2.26 26.02 17.16
N ASN A 4 -2.05 25.24 18.23
CA ASN A 4 -1.93 25.79 19.59
C ASN A 4 -0.64 26.58 19.78
N GLU A 5 0.46 26.13 19.17
CA GLU A 5 1.73 26.85 19.18
C GLU A 5 1.64 28.17 18.42
N GLN A 6 0.92 28.19 17.30
CA GLN A 6 0.63 29.40 16.55
C GLN A 6 -0.23 30.37 17.35
N ALA A 7 -1.31 29.89 17.98
CA ALA A 7 -2.16 30.71 18.84
C ALA A 7 -1.37 31.38 19.99
N LEU A 8 -0.40 30.66 20.57
CA LEU A 8 0.47 31.21 21.61
C LEU A 8 1.40 32.31 21.07
N LYS A 9 1.95 32.13 19.85
CA LYS A 9 2.79 33.14 19.18
C LYS A 9 2.01 34.41 18.85
N ASP A 10 0.73 34.26 18.49
CA ASP A 10 -0.16 35.37 18.16
C ASP A 10 -0.74 36.05 19.43
N GLY A 11 -0.27 35.65 20.63
CA GLY A 11 -0.70 36.21 21.91
C GLY A 11 -2.09 35.74 22.38
N GLY A 12 -2.66 34.75 21.70
CA GLY A 12 -3.93 34.11 22.04
C GLY A 12 -3.79 33.03 23.11
N GLN A 13 -4.94 32.53 23.57
CA GLN A 13 -5.00 31.45 24.56
C GLN A 13 -5.04 30.08 23.86
N PRO A 14 -4.09 29.16 24.14
CA PRO A 14 -4.05 27.85 23.52
C PRO A 14 -5.23 26.97 24.00
N ALA A 15 -5.74 26.11 23.12
CA ALA A 15 -6.80 25.18 23.48
C ALA A 15 -6.29 24.06 24.40
N THR A 16 -7.08 23.71 25.42
CA THR A 16 -6.85 22.53 26.28
C THR A 16 -7.69 21.35 25.77
N CYS A 17 -7.18 20.13 25.92
CA CYS A 17 -7.89 18.92 25.51
C CYS A 17 -7.55 17.74 26.43
N GLU A 18 -8.49 16.81 26.58
CA GLU A 18 -8.29 15.55 27.30
C GLU A 18 -8.40 14.37 26.32
N PRO A 19 -7.56 13.33 26.43
CA PRO A 19 -7.67 12.14 25.58
C PRO A 19 -9.00 11.40 25.82
N LEU A 20 -9.75 11.14 24.75
CA LEU A 20 -10.99 10.36 24.80
C LEU A 20 -10.77 8.95 24.24
N LEU A 21 -11.07 7.92 25.03
CA LEU A 21 -11.02 6.53 24.58
C LEU A 21 -12.33 6.15 23.88
N LEU A 22 -12.25 5.72 22.62
CA LEU A 22 -13.37 5.29 21.80
C LEU A 22 -13.19 3.82 21.38
N GLY A 23 -14.29 3.06 21.37
CA GLY A 23 -14.29 1.73 20.76
C GLY A 23 -14.15 1.80 19.23
N ILE A 24 -13.70 0.69 18.62
CA ILE A 24 -13.36 0.64 17.18
C ILE A 24 -14.50 1.11 16.27
N THR A 25 -15.74 0.70 16.56
CA THR A 25 -16.91 1.07 15.74
C THR A 25 -17.20 2.57 15.81
N LYS A 26 -17.12 3.15 17.01
CA LYS A 26 -17.36 4.58 17.19
C LYS A 26 -16.25 5.41 16.53
N ALA A 27 -15.00 4.98 16.68
CA ALA A 27 -13.86 5.62 16.01
C ALA A 27 -13.97 5.58 14.47
N ALA A 28 -14.47 4.47 13.90
CA ALA A 28 -14.64 4.33 12.46
C ALA A 28 -15.75 5.22 11.89
N LEU A 29 -16.85 5.42 12.64
CA LEU A 29 -17.96 6.31 12.24
C LEU A 29 -17.59 7.79 12.33
N THR A 30 -16.65 8.16 13.20
CA THR A 30 -16.16 9.54 13.35
C THR A 30 -15.03 9.91 12.38
N SER A 31 -14.93 9.22 11.24
CA SER A 31 -13.94 9.55 10.21
C SER A 31 -14.18 10.94 9.62
N GLU A 32 -13.09 11.66 9.30
CA GLU A 32 -13.18 12.96 8.63
C GLU A 32 -13.74 12.87 7.20
N SER A 33 -13.49 11.74 6.53
CA SER A 33 -13.98 11.43 5.19
C SER A 33 -15.42 10.90 5.27
N PHE A 34 -16.38 11.66 4.75
CA PHE A 34 -17.78 11.24 4.75
C PHE A 34 -18.01 10.06 3.79
N ILE A 35 -17.19 9.94 2.73
CA ILE A 35 -17.23 8.79 1.80
C ILE A 35 -16.80 7.51 2.54
N SER A 36 -15.74 7.61 3.34
CA SER A 36 -15.23 6.51 4.15
C SER A 36 -16.21 6.14 5.28
N ALA A 37 -16.83 7.15 5.92
CA ALA A 37 -17.81 6.95 6.98
C ALA A 37 -19.10 6.29 6.46
N ALA A 38 -19.64 6.77 5.34
CA ALA A 38 -20.90 6.30 4.77
C ALA A 38 -20.87 4.83 4.27
N SER A 39 -19.67 4.26 4.10
CA SER A 39 -19.46 2.90 3.59
C SER A 39 -19.28 1.85 4.69
N PHE A 40 -19.39 2.20 5.98
CA PHE A 40 -19.46 1.20 7.06
C PHE A 40 -20.93 0.87 7.37
N GLN A 41 -21.70 1.84 7.86
CA GLN A 41 -23.14 1.77 8.18
C GLN A 41 -23.75 3.20 8.14
N GLU A 42 -25.07 3.33 8.29
CA GLU A 42 -25.77 4.63 8.41
C GLU A 42 -25.62 5.58 7.20
N THR A 43 -25.46 5.02 5.99
CA THR A 43 -25.17 5.76 4.75
C THR A 43 -26.09 6.98 4.54
N THR A 44 -27.41 6.81 4.70
CA THR A 44 -28.38 7.90 4.51
C THR A 44 -28.14 9.07 5.47
N ARG A 45 -27.85 8.78 6.76
CA ARG A 45 -27.59 9.82 7.77
C ARG A 45 -26.31 10.58 7.45
N VAL A 46 -25.22 9.86 7.19
CA VAL A 46 -23.90 10.43 6.91
C VAL A 46 -23.92 11.31 5.66
N LEU A 47 -24.56 10.84 4.58
CA LEU A 47 -24.63 11.63 3.33
C LEU A 47 -25.54 12.86 3.47
N THR A 48 -26.62 12.76 4.25
CA THR A 48 -27.52 13.91 4.50
C THR A 48 -26.82 14.99 5.31
N GLU A 49 -26.15 14.63 6.41
CA GLU A 49 -25.38 15.57 7.23
C GLU A 49 -24.28 16.24 6.40
N ALA A 50 -23.52 15.47 5.62
CA ALA A 50 -22.48 16.01 4.75
C ALA A 50 -23.01 16.97 3.67
N ALA A 51 -24.18 16.66 3.09
CA ALA A 51 -24.83 17.53 2.10
C ALA A 51 -25.36 18.82 2.72
N LEU A 52 -25.93 18.77 3.93
CA LEU A 52 -26.41 19.94 4.65
C LEU A 52 -25.28 20.88 5.07
N GLU A 53 -24.15 20.32 5.50
CA GLU A 53 -22.95 21.06 5.91
C GLU A 53 -22.09 21.50 4.72
N GLY A 54 -22.35 20.99 3.51
CA GLY A 54 -21.54 21.26 2.32
C GLY A 54 -20.10 20.72 2.44
N ARG A 55 -19.92 19.57 3.11
CA ARG A 55 -18.60 18.99 3.36
C ARG A 55 -17.91 18.59 2.06
N VAL A 56 -16.60 18.82 2.02
CA VAL A 56 -15.72 18.39 0.92
C VAL A 56 -14.81 17.29 1.44
N ASP A 57 -14.75 16.17 0.70
CA ASP A 57 -13.82 15.09 1.00
C ASP A 57 -12.49 15.29 0.26
N TYR A 58 -11.38 15.24 0.99
CA TYR A 58 -10.06 15.57 0.46
C TYR A 58 -9.26 14.35 -0.02
N LEU A 59 -9.82 13.13 0.05
CA LEU A 59 -9.20 11.95 -0.56
C LEU A 59 -7.81 11.61 0.00
N ARG A 60 -7.60 11.83 1.30
CA ARG A 60 -6.35 11.58 2.02
C ARG A 60 -6.23 10.15 2.58
N GLY A 61 -7.33 9.44 2.72
CA GLY A 61 -7.43 8.12 3.32
C GLY A 61 -7.43 6.99 2.30
N LEU A 62 -7.24 5.77 2.80
CA LEU A 62 -7.22 4.55 1.99
C LEU A 62 -8.61 4.23 1.42
N LYS A 63 -9.64 4.18 2.29
CA LYS A 63 -10.95 3.61 1.96
C LYS A 63 -11.67 4.40 0.86
N GLU A 64 -11.71 5.71 0.99
CA GLU A 64 -12.29 6.59 -0.03
C GLU A 64 -11.61 6.48 -1.40
N ASN A 65 -10.27 6.37 -1.45
CA ASN A 65 -9.56 6.20 -2.72
C ASN A 65 -9.89 4.84 -3.35
N VAL A 66 -10.00 3.78 -2.54
CA VAL A 66 -10.47 2.47 -3.01
C VAL A 66 -11.89 2.54 -3.57
N ILE A 67 -12.83 3.17 -2.85
CA ILE A 67 -14.22 3.30 -3.28
C ILE A 67 -14.34 4.04 -4.62
N LEU A 68 -13.53 5.08 -4.82
CA LEU A 68 -13.51 5.86 -6.06
C LEU A 68 -12.67 5.25 -7.18
N GLY A 69 -11.94 4.15 -6.92
CA GLY A 69 -11.04 3.54 -7.90
C GLY A 69 -9.78 4.36 -8.20
N ARG A 70 -9.34 5.20 -7.26
CA ARG A 70 -8.09 5.97 -7.35
C ARG A 70 -6.94 5.21 -6.68
N LEU A 71 -5.71 5.56 -7.07
CA LEU A 71 -4.50 5.05 -6.44
C LEU A 71 -4.48 5.42 -4.94
N ILE A 72 -4.33 4.42 -4.08
CA ILE A 72 -4.33 4.62 -2.63
C ILE A 72 -3.07 5.36 -2.17
N PRO A 73 -3.13 6.16 -1.08
CA PRO A 73 -1.98 6.88 -0.55
C PRO A 73 -1.05 5.98 0.29
N ALA A 74 -0.71 4.79 -0.21
CA ALA A 74 0.19 3.84 0.44
C ALA A 74 0.99 3.04 -0.60
N GLY A 75 2.15 2.51 -0.18
CA GLY A 75 3.06 1.76 -1.06
C GLY A 75 3.47 2.58 -2.27
N THR A 76 3.44 1.97 -3.46
CA THR A 76 3.71 2.62 -4.75
C THR A 76 2.77 3.79 -5.08
N GLY A 77 1.65 3.89 -4.36
CA GLY A 77 0.73 5.01 -4.49
C GLY A 77 1.15 6.31 -3.80
N MET A 78 2.13 6.26 -2.89
CA MET A 78 2.70 7.47 -2.29
C MET A 78 3.52 8.26 -3.33
N VAL A 79 3.54 9.58 -3.16
CA VAL A 79 4.23 10.50 -4.08
C VAL A 79 5.71 10.13 -4.28
N HIS A 80 6.38 9.70 -3.21
CA HIS A 80 7.80 9.31 -3.25
C HIS A 80 8.09 8.08 -4.11
N TYR A 81 7.13 7.16 -4.24
CA TYR A 81 7.33 5.89 -4.96
C TYR A 81 6.72 5.90 -6.37
N ARG A 82 5.85 6.86 -6.69
CA ARG A 82 5.10 6.90 -7.96
C ARG A 82 5.97 7.11 -9.19
N ASN A 83 7.08 7.83 -9.04
CA ASN A 83 7.97 8.20 -10.14
C ASN A 83 9.37 7.58 -9.97
N LEU A 84 9.47 6.48 -9.20
CA LEU A 84 10.73 5.75 -9.12
C LEU A 84 10.90 4.93 -10.39
N GLU A 85 11.93 5.25 -11.14
CA GLU A 85 12.46 4.37 -12.18
C GLU A 85 13.37 3.36 -11.49
N ILE A 86 13.03 2.08 -11.60
CA ILE A 86 13.88 1.00 -11.14
C ILE A 86 14.83 0.71 -12.28
N GLU A 87 16.12 0.98 -12.09
CA GLU A 87 17.13 0.44 -12.98
C GLU A 87 17.12 -1.09 -12.83
N GLU A 88 16.98 -1.82 -13.93
CA GLU A 88 17.27 -3.26 -13.95
C GLU A 88 18.76 -3.43 -13.64
N GLY A 89 19.08 -3.57 -12.36
CA GLY A 89 20.43 -3.95 -11.94
C GLY A 89 20.71 -5.37 -12.41
N GLU A 90 21.98 -5.66 -12.73
CA GLU A 90 22.44 -7.04 -12.83
C GLU A 90 22.05 -7.75 -11.52
N TYR A 91 21.20 -8.79 -11.63
CA TYR A 91 21.06 -9.73 -10.53
C TYR A 91 22.47 -10.24 -10.23
N PRO A 92 22.98 -10.09 -9.00
CA PRO A 92 24.27 -10.66 -8.69
C PRO A 92 24.19 -12.14 -9.01
N GLU A 93 25.03 -12.59 -9.94
CA GLU A 93 25.27 -14.00 -10.22
C GLU A 93 25.44 -14.68 -8.85
N PRO A 94 24.63 -15.70 -8.53
CA PRO A 94 24.75 -16.38 -7.24
C PRO A 94 26.21 -16.81 -7.08
N SER A 95 26.92 -16.22 -6.13
CA SER A 95 28.31 -16.55 -5.91
C SER A 95 28.37 -17.97 -5.35
N LEU A 96 28.72 -18.93 -6.20
CA LEU A 96 28.91 -20.34 -5.84
C LEU A 96 29.91 -20.54 -4.69
N ASN A 97 30.70 -19.51 -4.36
CA ASN A 97 31.75 -19.56 -3.36
C ASN A 97 31.31 -19.39 -1.90
N GLU A 98 30.04 -19.06 -1.61
CA GLU A 98 29.55 -18.95 -0.20
C GLU A 98 28.73 -20.16 0.27
N PHE A 99 28.50 -21.16 -0.59
CA PHE A 99 27.94 -22.44 -0.19
C PHE A 99 29.08 -23.43 0.08
N GLN A 100 29.55 -23.53 1.33
CA GLN A 100 30.26 -24.74 1.77
C GLN A 100 29.24 -25.86 1.99
N GLY A 101 28.58 -26.29 0.90
CA GLY A 101 27.84 -27.54 0.86
C GLY A 101 28.85 -28.66 0.68
N GLY A 102 28.83 -29.67 1.54
CA GLY A 102 29.63 -30.88 1.35
C GLY A 102 29.29 -31.56 0.02
N GLU A 103 30.16 -32.48 -0.41
CA GLU A 103 30.23 -33.16 -1.73
C GLU A 103 28.89 -33.74 -2.26
N ASP A 104 27.83 -33.80 -1.45
CA ASP A 104 26.49 -34.25 -1.84
C ASP A 104 25.62 -33.16 -2.52
N PHE A 105 25.94 -31.86 -2.37
CA PHE A 105 25.13 -30.76 -2.93
C PHE A 105 25.33 -30.56 -4.45
N ASP A 106 26.52 -30.86 -4.97
CA ASP A 106 26.85 -30.66 -6.39
C ASP A 106 26.01 -31.57 -7.31
N ASP A 107 25.69 -32.78 -6.83
CA ASP A 107 24.89 -33.77 -7.55
C ASP A 107 23.41 -33.37 -7.68
N GLU A 108 22.84 -32.67 -6.70
CA GLU A 108 21.45 -32.21 -6.74
C GLU A 108 21.30 -31.01 -7.68
N TYR A 109 22.27 -30.09 -7.68
CA TYR A 109 22.29 -28.94 -8.59
C TYR A 109 22.47 -29.36 -10.05
N ALA A 110 23.32 -30.35 -10.32
CA ALA A 110 23.50 -30.92 -11.66
C ALA A 110 22.22 -31.58 -12.19
N ARG A 111 21.46 -32.27 -11.34
CA ARG A 111 20.16 -32.86 -11.71
C ARG A 111 19.11 -31.78 -11.98
N MET A 112 19.09 -30.72 -11.16
CA MET A 112 18.17 -29.60 -11.36
C MET A 112 18.46 -28.88 -12.68
N ALA A 113 19.73 -28.65 -13.00
CA ALA A 113 20.15 -28.03 -14.27
C ALA A 113 19.73 -28.85 -15.49
N GLN A 114 19.92 -30.18 -15.46
CA GLN A 114 19.46 -31.08 -16.51
C GLN A 114 17.94 -31.02 -16.70
N HIS A 115 17.19 -30.94 -15.60
CA HIS A 115 15.72 -30.87 -15.67
C HIS A 115 15.23 -29.52 -16.25
N VAL A 116 15.93 -28.42 -15.98
CA VAL A 116 15.62 -27.11 -16.55
C VAL A 116 15.92 -27.07 -18.05
N GLU A 117 17.02 -27.67 -18.51
CA GLU A 117 17.32 -27.82 -19.95
C GLU A 117 16.27 -28.68 -20.66
N GLU A 118 15.82 -29.76 -20.05
CA GLU A 118 14.71 -30.58 -20.59
C GLU A 118 13.42 -29.75 -20.73
N LEU A 119 13.07 -28.94 -19.73
CA LEU A 119 11.88 -28.09 -19.76
C LEU A 119 11.98 -26.97 -20.81
N GLN A 120 13.17 -26.41 -21.03
CA GLN A 120 13.40 -25.38 -22.05
C GLN A 120 13.40 -25.98 -23.46
N GLY A 121 13.98 -27.16 -23.65
CA GLY A 121 13.94 -27.91 -24.92
C GLY A 121 12.54 -28.35 -25.33
N MET A 122 11.60 -28.48 -24.38
CA MET A 122 10.19 -28.77 -24.66
C MET A 122 9.40 -27.54 -25.16
N SER A 123 9.93 -26.32 -25.03
CA SER A 123 9.25 -25.09 -25.48
C SER A 123 9.50 -24.72 -26.95
N GLU A 124 10.38 -25.44 -27.65
CA GLU A 124 10.72 -25.17 -29.07
C GLU A 124 9.97 -26.06 -30.08
N ILE A 125 9.00 -26.89 -29.65
CA ILE A 125 8.20 -27.70 -30.56
C ILE A 125 6.83 -27.04 -30.81
N ASP A 126 6.69 -26.59 -32.06
CA ASP A 126 5.47 -26.31 -32.83
C ASP A 126 4.75 -24.96 -32.62
N GLY A 127 5.38 -23.91 -33.18
CA GLY A 127 4.72 -22.70 -33.68
C GLY A 127 4.51 -22.68 -35.20
N GLU A 128 4.59 -23.83 -35.89
CA GLU A 128 4.19 -23.98 -37.29
C GLU A 128 3.23 -25.16 -37.44
N ASP A 129 1.93 -24.90 -37.28
CA ASP A 129 0.87 -25.36 -38.19
C ASP A 129 -0.49 -24.82 -37.71
N LEU A 130 -1.05 -23.90 -38.51
CA LEU A 130 -2.47 -23.48 -38.70
C LEU A 130 -3.46 -23.56 -37.53
#